data_AF-A0A651EF61-F1
#
_entry.id   AF-A0A651EF61-F1
#
_cell.length_a   1.000
_cell.length_b   1.000
_cell.length_c   1.000
_cell.angle_alpha   90.00
_cell.angle_beta   90.00
_cell.angle_gamma   90.00
#
_symmetry.space_group_name_H-M   'P 1'
#
loop_
_entity.id
_entity.type
_entity.pdbx_description
1 polymer ?
#
loop_
_entity_poly.entity_id
_entity_poly.type
_entity_poly.pdbx_seq_one_letter_code
_entity_poly.pdbx_strand_id
1 'polypeptide(L)' 'MKNLVKAFDNLPWLIKFILALPFIDGFAWGIYRIAKGLDKSDGVMIIAGIVWLLVGWAILWILDMLTLIFTGKVTIFA' A
#
# COMPACT_ATOMS: atom_id res chain seq x y z
N MET A 1 10.43 1.30 -11.14
CA MET A 1 9.32 1.06 -10.19
C MET A 1 7.92 1.28 -10.80
N LYS A 2 7.77 2.23 -11.74
CA LYS A 2 6.55 2.52 -12.51
C LYS A 2 5.69 1.31 -12.93
N ASN A 3 6.27 0.22 -13.43
CA ASN A 3 5.52 -0.96 -13.85
C ASN A 3 4.88 -1.72 -12.68
N LEU A 4 5.57 -1.81 -11.53
CA LEU A 4 5.03 -2.41 -10.31
C LEU A 4 3.88 -1.58 -9.78
N VAL A 5 4.05 -0.26 -9.72
CA VAL A 5 3.01 0.68 -9.29
C VAL A 5 1.77 0.56 -10.18
N LYS A 6 1.96 0.55 -11.52
CA LYS A 6 0.87 0.34 -12.47
C LYS A 6 0.19 -1.02 -12.32
N ALA A 7 0.94 -2.08 -12.02
CA ALA A 7 0.36 -3.40 -11.79
C ALA A 7 -0.59 -3.38 -10.59
N PHE A 8 -0.15 -2.80 -9.47
CA PHE A 8 -0.97 -2.63 -8.27
C PHE A 8 -2.18 -1.70 -8.49
N ASP A 9 -2.00 -0.60 -9.20
CA ASP A 9 -3.08 0.35 -9.50
C ASP A 9 -4.18 -0.28 -10.35
N ASN A 10 -3.82 -1.19 -11.26
CA ASN A 10 -4.75 -1.90 -12.15
C ASN A 10 -5.35 -3.18 -11.55
N LEU A 11 -4.96 -3.58 -10.32
CA LEU A 11 -5.56 -4.75 -9.69
C LEU A 11 -7.07 -4.55 -9.48
N PRO A 12 -7.88 -5.62 -9.71
CA PRO A 12 -9.27 -5.66 -9.31
C PRO A 12 -9.41 -5.35 -7.82
N TRP A 13 -10.53 -4.71 -7.46
CA TRP A 13 -10.79 -4.31 -6.08
C TRP A 13 -10.70 -5.47 -5.08
N LEU A 14 -11.21 -6.65 -5.45
CA LEU A 14 -11.13 -7.85 -4.61
C LEU A 14 -9.68 -8.27 -4.30
N ILE A 15 -8.78 -8.17 -5.29
CA ILE A 15 -7.37 -8.53 -5.09
C ILE A 15 -6.70 -7.49 -4.19
N LYS A 16 -6.99 -6.20 -4.40
CA LYS A 16 -6.50 -5.14 -3.50
C LYS A 16 -6.96 -5.36 -2.06
N PHE A 17 -8.20 -5.81 -1.88
CA PHE A 17 -8.75 -6.13 -0.57
C PHE A 17 -8.02 -7.31 0.10
N ILE A 18 -7.76 -8.39 -0.64
CA ILE A 18 -6.97 -9.53 -0.12
C ILE A 18 -5.55 -9.09 0.25
N LEU A 19 -4.93 -8.22 -0.55
CA LEU A 19 -3.60 -7.68 -0.25
C LEU A 19 -3.59 -6.74 0.95
N ALA A 20 -4.72 -6.15 1.34
CA ALA A 20 -4.88 -5.30 2.53
C ALA A 20 -5.21 -6.09 3.81
N LEU A 21 -5.27 -7.43 3.75
CA LEU A 21 -5.45 -8.26 4.94
C LEU A 21 -4.23 -8.20 5.88
N PRO A 22 -4.42 -8.41 7.20
CA PRO A 22 -3.32 -8.45 8.16
C PRO A 22 -2.25 -9.45 7.71
N PHE A 23 -0.99 -9.20 8.12
CA PHE A 23 0.23 -9.89 7.65
C PHE A 23 0.62 -9.64 6.18
N ILE A 24 -0.33 -9.69 5.24
CA ILE A 24 -0.04 -9.50 3.80
C ILE A 24 0.11 -8.01 3.48
N ASP A 25 -0.71 -7.16 4.11
CA ASP A 25 -0.75 -5.71 3.93
C ASP A 25 0.61 -5.03 4.07
N GLY A 26 1.31 -5.34 5.18
CA GLY A 26 2.62 -4.76 5.47
C GLY A 26 3.60 -4.96 4.32
N PHE A 27 3.65 -6.17 3.74
CA PHE A 27 4.51 -6.49 2.61
C PHE A 27 3.98 -5.92 1.29
N ALA A 28 2.71 -6.18 0.95
CA ALA A 28 2.15 -5.80 -0.33
C ALA A 28 2.08 -4.27 -0.49
N TRP A 29 1.42 -3.60 0.45
CA TRP A 29 1.22 -2.15 0.39
C TRP A 29 2.44 -1.37 0.87
N GLY A 30 3.26 -1.92 1.76
CA GLY A 30 4.56 -1.34 2.10
C GLY A 30 5.51 -1.29 0.90
N ILE A 31 5.66 -2.39 0.14
CA ILE A 31 6.47 -2.42 -1.08
C ILE A 31 5.87 -1.51 -2.15
N TYR A 32 4.54 -1.48 -2.31
CA TYR A 32 3.86 -0.56 -3.22
C TYR A 32 4.18 0.91 -2.90
N ARG A 33 4.10 1.31 -1.63
CA ARG A 33 4.42 2.68 -1.18
C ARG A 33 5.86 3.05 -1.45
N ILE A 34 6.81 2.15 -1.16
CA ILE A 34 8.24 2.37 -1.47
C ILE A 34 8.41 2.53 -2.99
N ALA A 35 7.82 1.64 -3.78
CA ALA A 35 7.92 1.68 -5.23
C ALA A 35 7.35 2.98 -5.82
N LYS A 36 6.22 3.46 -5.29
CA LYS A 36 5.58 4.71 -5.73
C LYS A 36 6.33 5.94 -5.24
N GLY A 37 6.88 5.92 -4.03
CA GLY A 37 7.75 6.97 -3.52
C GLY A 37 9.03 7.10 -4.33
N LEU A 38 9.67 6.00 -4.70
CA LEU A 38 10.83 5.99 -5.59
C LEU A 38 10.48 6.51 -7.01
N ASP A 39 9.30 6.17 -7.53
CA ASP A 39 8.85 6.65 -8.84
C ASP A 39 8.54 8.16 -8.84
N LYS A 40 8.05 8.69 -7.72
CA LYS A 40 7.73 10.11 -7.54
C LYS A 40 8.86 10.94 -6.93
N SER A 41 9.99 10.32 -6.56
CA SER A 41 11.06 10.96 -5.77
C SER A 41 10.55 11.59 -4.46
N ASP A 42 9.58 10.93 -3.81
CA ASP A 42 8.95 11.37 -2.57
C ASP A 42 9.48 10.55 -1.38
N GLY A 43 10.37 11.18 -0.59
CA GLY A 43 10.99 10.56 0.57
C GLY A 43 10.00 10.24 1.70
N VAL A 44 8.91 11.00 1.83
CA VAL A 44 7.88 10.74 2.86
C VAL A 44 7.17 9.43 2.56
N MET A 45 6.85 9.20 1.29
CA MET A 45 6.18 7.99 0.82
C MET A 45 7.06 6.74 0.97
N ILE A 46 8.37 6.88 0.76
CA ILE A 46 9.34 5.81 1.01
C ILE A 46 9.39 5.47 2.50
N ILE A 47 9.49 6.47 3.38
CA ILE A 47 9.49 6.27 4.84
C ILE A 47 8.17 5.61 5.28
N ALA A 48 7.04 6.08 4.78
CA ALA A 48 5.73 5.50 5.07
C ALA A 48 5.65 4.02 4.67
N GLY A 49 6.21 3.64 3.52
CA GLY A 49 6.27 2.24 3.10
C GLY A 49 7.17 1.37 3.99
N ILE A 50 8.29 1.91 4.49
CA ILE A 50 9.15 1.22 5.48
C ILE A 50 8.40 1.03 6.81
N VAL A 51 7.69 2.06 7.28
CA VAL A 51 6.87 1.97 8.50
C VAL A 51 5.76 0.92 8.33
N TRP A 52 5.13 0.86 7.16
CA TRP A 52 4.12 -0.15 6.86
C TRP A 52 4.68 -1.58 6.84
N LEU A 53 5.91 -1.78 6.38
CA LEU A 53 6.57 -3.09 6.46
C LEU A 53 6.80 -3.54 7.91
N LEU A 54 7.18 -2.61 8.81
CA LEU A 54 7.52 -2.94 10.20
C LEU A 54 6.30 -3.07 11.11
N VAL A 55 5.31 -2.19 10.96
CA VAL A 55 4.18 -2.03 11.88
C VAL A 55 2.83 -2.21 11.21
N GLY A 56 2.79 -2.24 9.87
CA GLY A 56 1.53 -2.29 9.12
C GLY A 56 0.78 -3.61 9.27
N TRP A 57 1.51 -4.72 9.43
CA TRP A 57 0.91 -6.02 9.71
C TRP A 57 0.14 -6.08 11.03
N ALA A 58 0.49 -5.23 12.01
CA ALA A 58 -0.12 -5.23 13.33
C ALA A 58 -1.39 -4.37 13.40
N ILE A 59 -1.33 -3.11 12.93
CA ILE A 59 -2.39 -2.13 13.17
C ILE A 59 -2.75 -1.29 11.92
N LEU A 60 -1.78 -1.00 11.04
CA LEU A 60 -2.03 -0.06 9.93
C LEU A 60 -2.85 -0.66 8.77
N TRP A 61 -2.94 -1.99 8.66
CA TRP A 61 -3.82 -2.68 7.71
C TRP A 61 -5.29 -2.25 7.79
N ILE A 62 -5.74 -1.82 8.99
CA ILE A 62 -7.09 -1.30 9.20
C ILE A 62 -7.31 -0.02 8.37
N LEU A 63 -6.32 0.86 8.30
CA LEU A 63 -6.41 2.11 7.52
C LEU A 63 -6.53 1.81 6.02
N ASP A 64 -5.79 0.82 5.55
CA ASP A 64 -5.81 0.40 4.15
C ASP A 64 -7.10 -0.32 3.78
N MET A 65 -7.64 -1.14 4.68
CA MET A 65 -8.99 -1.71 4.52
C MET A 65 -10.08 -0.63 4.47
N LEU A 66 -10.04 0.34 5.39
CA LEU A 66 -11.04 1.42 5.41
C LEU A 66 -10.97 2.24 4.11
N THR A 67 -9.79 2.65 3.67
CA THR A 67 -9.64 3.39 2.40
C THR A 67 -10.04 2.56 1.18
N LEU A 68 -9.77 1.25 1.17
CA LEU A 68 -10.27 0.36 0.12
C LEU A 68 -11.80 0.28 0.08
N ILE A 69 -12.47 0.27 1.24
CA ILE A 69 -13.93 0.22 1.32
C ILE A 69 -14.54 1.57 0.89
N PHE A 70 -14.01 2.69 1.37
CA PHE A 70 -14.59 4.02 1.13
C PHE A 70 -14.20 4.62 -0.22
N THR A 71 -12.97 4.39 -0.69
CA THR A 71 -12.39 5.06 -1.88
C THR A 71 -12.08 4.08 -3.01
N GLY A 72 -12.21 2.76 -2.77
CA GLY A 72 -11.87 1.72 -3.75
C GLY A 72 -10.37 1.57 -4.01
N LYS A 73 -9.53 2.35 -3.32
CA LYS A 73 -8.07 2.42 -3.49
C LYS A 73 -7.39 2.77 -2.18
N VAL A 74 -6.22 2.19 -1.96
CA VAL A 74 -5.35 2.59 -0.85
C VAL A 74 -4.77 3.97 -1.14
N THR A 75 -5.03 4.92 -0.25
CA THR A 75 -4.73 6.35 -0.45
C THR A 75 -3.89 6.96 0.67
N ILE A 76 -3.86 6.35 1.86
CA ILE A 76 -3.10 6.91 2.98
C ILE A 76 -1.60 6.68 2.73
N PHE A 77 -0.89 7.78 2.48
CA PHE A 77 0.53 7.81 2.11
C PHE A 77 0.87 6.86 0.95
N ALA A 78 -0.09 6.66 0.04
CA ALA A 78 -0.07 5.64 -1.00
C ALA A 78 -0.49 6.17 -2.36
#